data_AF-A0A956PZ55-F1
#
_entry.id   AF-A0A956PZ55-F1
#
_cell.length_a   1.000
_cell.length_b   1.000
_cell.length_c   1.000
_cell.angle_alpha   90.00
_cell.angle_beta   90.00
_cell.angle_gamma   90.00
#
_symmetry.space_group_name_H-M   'P 1'
#
loop_
_entity.id
_entity.type
_entity.pdbx_description
1 polymer ?
#
loop_
_entity_poly.entity_id
_entity_poly.type
_entity_poly.pdbx_seq_one_letter_code
_entity_poly.pdbx_strand_id
1 'polypeptide(L)'
;NTGGGFVPLKITTHEESVIRKGPASSFAVSFPQGVVWALIACAASFGVAMVGERRNGLTARLEHAPLGAFELLASRALAALLSMLLISVLLFAVAALVFGLRPASWGLLVLAVFQSSLCFVGLSLCFSLLGKSEQAASGIGWGIMSLLAMLGGGMIPLIFMPGWMQTLSRISPVRWVVVSLEGAIWRGFSLAEMLVPGAVLLAIWGMVVSPGDGAVADGDSRFGMRDRMQIEAYFAGRGQTLSPAEFNQVKNSIRAQRGKVLAGSLWKEAVVLLLLGGVLVMYSRGSVKEGGLAVLLLVLGVADAKPEYGKALHFSPRQSILQELRPDPMIQHLQGLASQDLFRVWPKGVYPYNQLIAWNLQSVLGYQGARLNITDQFLDAGAAQGYGMDREIHPHVLDVLNVKYTIAREMLEGQVVVGKQQDQLLLSRESAAERVSLPGRITTVASPKDALERILAPDFDARSEVVLLESPGFTSNATGSARVTDYQDEEMTIEVTCDGPGVLQISEIFYPNGWTASVNGQDAAILNSNFATRAILLPAAGDHRIVLRFAPTDFRLGAGISGLTLLAMLGAWGVLWFRGRRKD
;
A
#
# COMPACT_ATOMS: atom_id res chain seq x y z
N ASN A 1 21.20 -6.24 98.36
CA ASN A 1 20.10 -6.20 97.36
C ASN A 1 20.28 -4.97 96.51
N THR A 2 20.55 -5.00 95.21
CA THR A 2 20.50 -6.07 94.19
C THR A 2 21.44 -5.63 93.06
N GLY A 3 22.38 -6.50 92.69
CA GLY A 3 23.35 -6.23 91.62
C GLY A 3 22.66 -6.07 90.27
N GLY A 4 22.84 -4.91 89.64
CA GLY A 4 22.46 -4.65 88.25
C GLY A 4 23.41 -5.37 87.31
N GLY A 5 23.12 -6.64 87.03
CA GLY A 5 23.83 -7.44 86.03
C GLY A 5 23.41 -7.03 84.62
N PHE A 6 24.39 -6.63 83.81
CA PHE A 6 24.25 -6.44 82.38
C PHE A 6 23.76 -7.76 81.75
N VAL A 7 22.59 -7.75 81.10
CA VAL A 7 22.07 -8.90 80.36
C VAL A 7 22.54 -8.76 78.91
N PRO A 8 23.54 -9.55 78.45
CA PRO A 8 24.02 -9.44 77.08
C PRO A 8 22.92 -9.87 76.11
N LEU A 9 22.69 -9.05 75.08
CA LEU A 9 21.72 -9.32 74.03
C LEU A 9 22.10 -10.63 73.33
N LYS A 10 21.21 -11.63 73.38
CA LYS A 10 21.44 -12.94 72.75
C LYS A 10 21.14 -12.82 71.26
N ILE A 11 22.14 -12.43 70.47
CA ILE A 11 22.03 -12.34 69.01
C ILE A 11 22.20 -13.75 68.45
N THR A 12 21.12 -14.34 67.95
CA THR A 12 21.14 -15.57 67.16
C THR A 12 21.18 -15.20 65.68
N THR A 13 22.33 -15.40 65.05
CA THR A 13 22.50 -15.28 63.59
C THR A 13 21.97 -16.54 62.92
N HIS A 14 20.92 -16.40 62.12
CA HIS A 14 20.49 -17.42 61.17
C HIS A 14 21.07 -17.05 59.80
N GLU A 15 21.77 -17.97 59.13
CA GLU A 15 22.10 -17.84 57.71
C GLU A 15 20.80 -17.93 56.90
N GLU A 16 20.17 -16.79 56.62
CA GLU A 16 19.17 -16.73 55.55
C GLU A 16 19.91 -16.79 54.22
N SER A 17 19.84 -17.94 53.54
CA SER A 17 20.15 -17.97 52.10
C SER A 17 19.13 -17.08 51.39
N VAL A 18 19.58 -15.91 50.93
CA VAL A 18 18.75 -15.02 50.12
C VAL A 18 18.53 -15.70 48.76
N ILE A 19 17.50 -16.54 48.66
CA ILE A 19 17.05 -17.11 47.39
C ILE A 19 16.45 -15.96 46.59
N ARG A 20 17.24 -15.38 45.69
CA ARG A 20 16.80 -14.30 44.80
C ARG A 20 15.71 -14.83 43.85
N LYS A 21 14.42 -14.62 44.21
CA LYS A 21 13.25 -14.98 43.39
C LYS A 21 12.96 -13.94 42.28
N GLY A 22 13.97 -13.58 41.49
CA GLY A 22 13.84 -12.56 40.45
C GLY A 22 14.80 -12.80 39.27
N PRO A 23 14.62 -12.07 38.16
CA PRO A 23 15.47 -12.23 36.99
C PRO A 23 16.94 -11.99 37.34
N ALA A 24 17.82 -12.85 36.85
CA ALA A 24 19.26 -12.77 37.13
C ALA A 24 19.91 -11.48 36.61
N SER A 25 19.33 -10.89 35.55
CA SER A 25 19.73 -9.61 34.96
C SER A 25 18.52 -8.88 34.37
N SER A 26 18.63 -7.56 34.17
CA SER A 26 17.62 -6.79 33.43
C SER A 26 17.40 -7.33 32.02
N PHE A 27 18.45 -7.85 31.39
CA PHE A 27 18.40 -8.49 30.07
C PHE A 27 17.49 -9.72 30.03
N ALA A 28 17.35 -10.46 31.14
CA ALA A 28 16.41 -11.58 31.22
C ALA A 28 14.94 -11.16 31.07
N VAL A 29 14.64 -9.88 31.29
CA VAL A 29 13.32 -9.28 31.07
C VAL A 29 13.22 -8.62 29.70
N SER A 30 14.27 -7.92 29.25
CA SER A 30 14.22 -7.13 27.99
C SER A 30 14.41 -7.95 26.71
N PHE A 31 15.18 -9.05 26.72
CA PHE A 31 15.37 -9.88 25.51
C PHE A 31 14.08 -10.53 25.00
N PRO A 32 13.21 -11.11 25.86
CA PRO A 32 11.87 -11.56 25.44
C PRO A 32 11.10 -10.50 24.67
N GLN A 33 11.16 -9.24 25.12
CA GLN A 33 10.47 -8.12 24.48
C GLN A 33 11.08 -7.80 23.11
N GLY A 34 12.41 -7.79 23.00
CA GLY A 34 13.10 -7.62 21.71
C GLY A 34 12.74 -8.71 20.69
N VAL A 35 12.65 -9.97 21.13
CA VAL A 35 12.22 -11.09 20.29
C VAL A 35 10.78 -10.91 19.83
N VAL A 36 9.86 -10.51 20.72
CA VAL A 36 8.48 -10.18 20.37
C VAL A 36 8.42 -9.11 19.28
N TRP A 37 9.19 -8.02 19.41
CA TRP A 37 9.22 -6.95 18.40
C TRP A 37 9.75 -7.45 17.05
N ALA A 38 10.76 -8.31 17.05
CA ALA A 38 11.26 -8.94 15.84
C ALA A 38 10.21 -9.85 15.18
N LEU A 39 9.47 -10.62 15.97
CA LEU A 39 8.36 -11.45 15.48
C LEU A 39 7.22 -10.61 14.91
N ILE A 40 6.84 -9.50 15.56
CA ILE A 40 5.85 -8.54 15.06
C ILE A 40 6.28 -7.97 13.71
N ALA A 41 7.52 -7.47 13.62
CA ALA A 41 8.05 -6.86 12.40
C ALA A 41 8.11 -7.86 11.24
N CYS A 42 8.54 -9.09 11.52
CA CYS A 42 8.56 -10.18 10.55
C CYS A 42 7.13 -10.53 10.09
N ALA A 43 6.19 -10.68 11.02
CA ALA A 43 4.79 -11.00 10.69
C ALA A 43 4.12 -9.90 9.86
N ALA A 44 4.32 -8.63 10.21
CA ALA A 44 3.83 -7.50 9.44
C ALA A 44 4.43 -7.48 8.02
N SER A 45 5.73 -7.73 7.89
CA SER A 45 6.42 -7.71 6.59
C SER A 45 5.91 -8.82 5.66
N PHE A 46 5.75 -10.05 6.17
CA PHE A 46 5.16 -11.15 5.39
C PHE A 46 3.69 -10.87 5.03
N GLY A 47 2.89 -10.33 5.96
CA GLY A 47 1.51 -9.96 5.70
C GLY A 47 1.38 -8.92 4.58
N VAL A 48 2.18 -7.86 4.62
CA VAL A 48 2.22 -6.80 3.58
C VAL A 48 2.69 -7.36 2.24
N ALA A 49 3.74 -8.19 2.23
CA ALA A 49 4.23 -8.83 1.01
C ALA A 49 3.12 -9.63 0.33
N MET A 50 2.34 -10.41 1.09
CA MET A 50 1.21 -11.18 0.56
C MET A 50 0.11 -10.28 -0.04
N VAL A 51 -0.17 -9.12 0.56
CA VAL A 51 -1.12 -8.15 -0.02
C VAL A 51 -0.59 -7.60 -1.35
N GLY A 52 0.70 -7.29 -1.41
CA GLY A 52 1.35 -6.85 -2.65
C GLY A 52 1.31 -7.91 -3.75
N GLU A 53 1.50 -9.19 -3.41
CA GLU A 53 1.37 -10.29 -4.36
C GLU A 53 -0.03 -10.39 -4.96
N ARG A 54 -1.09 -10.24 -4.15
CA ARG A 54 -2.47 -10.21 -4.66
C ARG A 54 -2.71 -9.00 -5.56
N ARG A 55 -2.25 -7.82 -5.15
CA ARG A 55 -2.42 -6.57 -5.92
C ARG A 55 -1.73 -6.64 -7.28
N ASN A 56 -0.54 -7.22 -7.34
CA ASN A 56 0.25 -7.33 -8.57
C ASN A 56 -0.23 -8.47 -9.49
N GLY A 57 -1.39 -9.08 -9.19
CA GLY A 57 -1.95 -10.21 -9.93
C GLY A 57 -1.07 -11.46 -9.88
N LEU A 58 -0.12 -11.56 -8.94
CA LEU A 58 0.74 -12.73 -8.80
C LEU A 58 -0.07 -13.94 -8.36
N THR A 59 -1.02 -13.75 -7.44
CA THR A 59 -1.91 -14.81 -6.96
C THR A 59 -2.79 -15.37 -8.08
N ALA A 60 -3.45 -14.50 -8.85
CA ALA A 60 -4.25 -14.93 -10.01
C ALA A 60 -3.42 -15.70 -11.05
N ARG A 61 -2.15 -15.31 -11.25
CA ARG A 61 -1.22 -16.03 -12.14
C ARG A 61 -0.76 -17.37 -11.57
N LEU A 62 -0.69 -17.51 -10.25
CA LEU A 62 -0.33 -18.74 -9.56
C LEU A 62 -1.53 -19.70 -9.45
N GLU A 63 -2.76 -19.20 -9.46
CA GLU A 63 -3.99 -20.01 -9.55
C GLU A 63 -4.13 -20.69 -10.92
N HIS A 64 -3.54 -20.13 -11.97
CA HIS A 64 -3.41 -20.80 -13.28
C HIS A 64 -2.21 -21.75 -13.35
N ALA A 65 -1.36 -21.79 -12.31
CA ALA A 65 -0.31 -22.79 -12.19
C ALA A 65 -0.90 -24.05 -11.53
N PRO A 66 -0.34 -25.24 -11.79
CA PRO A 66 -0.80 -26.52 -11.22
C PRO A 66 -0.41 -26.64 -9.74
N LEU A 67 -0.77 -25.65 -8.92
CA LEU A 67 -0.45 -25.57 -7.49
C LEU A 67 -1.76 -25.47 -6.72
N GLY A 68 -1.90 -26.30 -5.68
CA GLY A 68 -3.05 -26.21 -4.79
C GLY A 68 -3.03 -24.93 -3.96
N ALA A 69 -4.21 -24.42 -3.59
CA ALA A 69 -4.33 -23.27 -2.68
C ALA A 69 -3.61 -23.52 -1.33
N PHE A 70 -3.67 -24.75 -0.84
CA PHE A 70 -2.96 -25.19 0.36
C PHE A 70 -1.43 -25.12 0.20
N GLU A 71 -0.88 -25.60 -0.92
CA GLU A 71 0.58 -25.58 -1.16
C GLU A 71 1.11 -24.14 -1.25
N LEU A 72 0.33 -23.27 -1.88
CA LEU A 72 0.64 -21.86 -2.01
C LEU A 72 0.64 -21.14 -0.64
N LEU A 73 -0.29 -21.50 0.24
CA LEU A 73 -0.36 -20.95 1.59
C LEU A 73 0.71 -21.56 2.51
N ALA A 74 0.90 -22.87 2.44
CA ALA A 74 1.85 -23.63 3.25
C ALA A 74 3.30 -23.22 2.96
N SER A 75 3.67 -23.00 1.71
CA SER A 75 5.01 -22.51 1.34
C SER A 75 5.32 -21.13 1.95
N ARG A 76 4.33 -20.22 1.96
CA ARG A 76 4.47 -18.90 2.59
C ARG A 76 4.53 -19.00 4.12
N ALA A 77 3.66 -19.82 4.72
CA ALA A 77 3.67 -20.07 6.14
C ALA A 77 5.01 -20.68 6.59
N LEU A 78 5.56 -21.61 5.82
CA LEU A 78 6.87 -22.22 6.06
C LEU A 78 8.01 -21.20 5.92
N ALA A 79 8.00 -20.37 4.87
CA ALA A 79 8.99 -19.31 4.70
C ALA A 79 8.97 -18.33 5.89
N ALA A 80 7.78 -17.90 6.30
CA ALA A 80 7.59 -17.04 7.47
C ALA A 80 8.09 -17.71 8.76
N LEU A 81 7.75 -18.99 8.97
CA LEU A 81 8.20 -19.76 10.13
C LEU A 81 9.73 -19.84 10.19
N LEU A 82 10.38 -20.20 9.09
CA LEU A 82 11.84 -20.31 9.02
C LEU A 82 12.52 -18.97 9.29
N SER A 83 11.98 -17.87 8.73
CA SER A 83 12.50 -16.52 9.01
C SER A 83 12.35 -16.14 10.50
N MET A 84 11.21 -16.44 11.11
CA MET A 84 10.95 -16.15 12.54
C MET A 84 11.81 -16.98 13.48
N LEU A 85 12.04 -18.25 13.16
CA LEU A 85 12.97 -19.10 13.90
C LEU A 85 14.40 -18.58 13.77
N LEU A 86 14.84 -18.25 12.55
CA LEU A 86 16.18 -17.74 12.30
C LEU A 86 16.45 -16.45 13.08
N ILE A 87 15.56 -15.46 13.02
CA ILE A 87 15.75 -14.21 13.74
C ILE A 87 15.74 -14.42 15.26
N SER A 88 14.88 -15.31 15.78
CA SER A 88 14.85 -15.63 17.21
C SER A 88 16.14 -16.31 17.67
N VAL A 89 16.67 -17.26 16.90
CA VAL A 89 17.96 -17.93 17.17
C VAL A 89 19.10 -16.92 17.17
N LEU A 90 19.15 -16.02 16.18
CA LEU A 90 20.17 -14.98 16.11
C LEU A 90 20.12 -14.04 17.31
N LEU A 91 18.93 -13.59 17.71
CA LEU A 91 18.76 -12.71 18.87
C LEU A 91 19.18 -13.40 20.18
N PHE A 92 18.80 -14.65 20.39
CA PHE A 92 19.23 -15.39 21.58
C PHE A 92 20.70 -15.79 21.56
N ALA A 93 21.30 -16.02 20.39
CA ALA A 93 22.75 -16.21 20.26
C ALA A 93 23.49 -14.94 20.70
N VAL A 94 23.04 -13.76 20.28
CA VAL A 94 23.58 -12.48 20.75
C VAL A 94 23.37 -12.32 22.26
N ALA A 95 22.18 -12.64 22.78
CA ALA A 95 21.89 -12.58 24.21
C ALA A 95 22.86 -13.45 25.04
N ALA A 96 23.12 -14.68 24.58
CA ALA A 96 23.99 -15.62 25.27
C ALA A 96 25.47 -15.24 25.17
N LEU A 97 25.94 -14.87 23.97
CA LEU A 97 27.36 -14.61 23.69
C LEU A 97 27.82 -13.22 24.16
N VAL A 98 26.98 -12.20 24.02
CA VAL A 98 27.35 -10.80 24.29
C VAL A 98 26.95 -10.38 25.70
N PHE A 99 25.75 -10.78 26.14
CA PHE A 99 25.16 -10.36 27.41
C PHE A 99 25.19 -11.44 28.49
N GLY A 100 25.75 -12.61 28.19
CA GLY A 100 25.87 -13.71 29.15
C GLY A 100 24.54 -14.27 29.61
N LEU A 101 23.45 -14.09 28.84
CA LEU A 101 22.14 -14.62 29.20
C LEU A 101 22.17 -16.15 29.17
N ARG A 102 21.95 -16.78 30.33
CA ARG A 102 21.85 -18.23 30.47
C ARG A 102 20.40 -18.60 30.79
N PRO A 103 19.65 -19.20 29.85
CA PRO A 103 18.29 -19.65 30.12
C PRO A 103 18.27 -20.74 31.20
N ALA A 104 17.20 -20.78 32.00
CA ALA A 104 16.98 -21.86 32.96
C ALA A 104 16.89 -23.23 32.28
N SER A 105 16.30 -23.30 31.07
CA SER A 105 16.28 -24.52 30.26
C SER A 105 16.33 -24.19 28.76
N TRP A 106 17.36 -24.70 28.08
CA TRP A 106 17.50 -24.56 26.62
C TRP A 106 16.38 -25.28 25.86
N GLY A 107 15.93 -26.45 26.34
CA GLY A 107 14.84 -27.20 25.71
C GLY A 107 13.51 -26.44 25.76
N LEU A 108 13.20 -25.83 26.91
CA LEU A 108 12.01 -24.99 27.05
C LEU A 108 12.11 -23.70 26.23
N LEU A 109 13.31 -23.16 26.05
CA LEU A 109 13.51 -21.98 25.20
C LEU A 109 13.24 -22.30 23.74
N VAL A 110 13.74 -23.44 23.24
CA VAL A 110 13.47 -23.89 21.86
C VAL A 110 11.97 -24.08 21.65
N LEU A 111 11.29 -24.74 22.59
CA LEU A 111 9.83 -24.91 22.54
C LEU A 111 9.11 -23.56 22.55
N ALA A 112 9.51 -22.63 23.42
CA ALA A 112 8.96 -21.29 23.52
C ALA A 112 9.11 -20.48 22.22
N VAL A 113 10.29 -20.52 21.60
CA VAL A 113 10.56 -19.86 20.32
C VAL A 113 9.71 -20.46 19.20
N PHE A 114 9.58 -21.79 19.17
CA PHE A 114 8.83 -22.49 18.13
C PHE A 114 7.33 -22.16 18.18
N GLN A 115 6.70 -22.28 19.36
CA GLN A 115 5.28 -21.96 19.53
C GLN A 115 4.97 -20.47 19.32
N SER A 116 5.89 -19.59 19.73
CA SER A 116 5.75 -18.15 19.48
C SER A 116 5.83 -17.83 17.98
N SER A 117 6.76 -18.44 17.27
CA SER A 117 6.90 -18.27 15.82
C SER A 117 5.66 -18.76 15.08
N LEU A 118 5.12 -19.94 15.45
CA LEU A 118 3.85 -20.43 14.87
C LEU A 118 2.70 -19.45 15.08
N CYS A 119 2.51 -18.93 16.29
CA CYS A 119 1.48 -17.93 16.55
C CYS A 119 1.62 -16.71 15.63
N PHE A 120 2.83 -16.20 15.44
CA PHE A 120 3.09 -15.03 14.58
C PHE A 120 2.97 -15.33 13.08
N VAL A 121 3.21 -16.56 12.65
CA VAL A 121 2.83 -17.02 11.30
C VAL A 121 1.31 -16.98 11.12
N GLY A 122 0.53 -17.40 12.11
CA GLY A 122 -0.93 -17.24 12.08
C GLY A 122 -1.33 -15.77 11.93
N LEU A 123 -0.73 -14.89 12.74
CA LEU A 123 -1.00 -13.45 12.65
C LEU A 123 -0.59 -12.83 11.31
N SER A 124 0.53 -13.26 10.70
CA SER A 124 0.96 -12.76 9.39
C SER A 124 -0.02 -13.14 8.27
N LEU A 125 -0.55 -14.36 8.32
CA LEU A 125 -1.61 -14.81 7.40
C LEU A 125 -2.91 -14.02 7.62
N CYS A 126 -3.29 -13.74 8.86
CA CYS A 126 -4.44 -12.89 9.17
C CYS A 126 -4.26 -11.47 8.61
N PHE A 127 -3.08 -10.87 8.76
CA PHE A 127 -2.79 -9.55 8.17
C PHE A 127 -2.84 -9.54 6.67
N SER A 128 -2.47 -10.65 6.03
CA SER A 128 -2.66 -10.76 4.60
C SER A 128 -4.12 -10.58 4.21
N LEU A 129 -5.10 -10.84 5.08
CA LEU A 129 -6.53 -10.60 4.79
C LEU A 129 -6.96 -9.13 5.00
N LEU A 130 -6.14 -8.33 5.70
CA LEU A 130 -6.46 -6.96 6.08
C LEU A 130 -5.92 -5.97 5.04
N GLY A 131 -6.82 -5.18 4.46
CA GLY A 131 -6.47 -4.07 3.56
C GLY A 131 -6.46 -4.43 2.07
N LYS A 132 -6.90 -3.46 1.26
CA LYS A 132 -6.92 -3.56 -0.21
C LYS A 132 -5.63 -3.04 -0.87
N SER A 133 -4.73 -2.42 -0.09
CA SER A 133 -3.44 -1.89 -0.53
C SER A 133 -2.34 -2.26 0.46
N GLU A 134 -1.09 -2.32 -0.02
CA GLU A 134 0.09 -2.59 0.80
C GLU A 134 0.23 -1.55 1.93
N GLN A 135 -0.05 -0.28 1.64
CA GLN A 135 -0.01 0.80 2.62
C GLN A 135 -1.07 0.64 3.70
N ALA A 136 -2.31 0.31 3.33
CA ALA A 136 -3.39 0.08 4.29
C ALA A 136 -3.10 -1.16 5.16
N ALA A 137 -2.63 -2.25 4.53
CA ALA A 137 -2.25 -3.47 5.24
C ALA A 137 -1.11 -3.23 6.23
N SER A 138 -0.09 -2.48 5.82
CA SER A 138 1.03 -2.08 6.67
C SER A 138 0.55 -1.24 7.86
N GLY A 139 -0.24 -0.20 7.62
CA GLY A 139 -0.76 0.68 8.67
C GLY A 139 -1.65 -0.06 9.67
N ILE A 140 -2.59 -0.87 9.20
CA ILE A 140 -3.49 -1.67 10.04
C ILE A 140 -2.69 -2.69 10.86
N GLY A 141 -1.79 -3.44 10.21
CA GLY A 141 -0.98 -4.47 10.87
C GLY A 141 -0.12 -3.91 12.00
N TRP A 142 0.63 -2.83 11.72
CA TRP A 142 1.46 -2.17 12.72
C TRP A 142 0.64 -1.52 13.83
N GLY A 143 -0.51 -0.92 13.52
CA GLY A 143 -1.40 -0.31 14.50
C GLY A 143 -1.97 -1.34 15.48
N ILE A 144 -2.57 -2.42 14.96
CA ILE A 144 -3.14 -3.50 15.78
C ILE A 144 -2.04 -4.16 16.63
N MET A 145 -0.88 -4.47 16.04
CA MET A 145 0.20 -5.11 16.79
C MET A 145 0.82 -4.22 17.84
N SER A 146 0.91 -2.91 17.60
CA SER A 146 1.43 -1.98 18.59
C SER A 146 0.51 -1.90 19.82
N LEU A 147 -0.81 -1.88 19.61
CA LEU A 147 -1.79 -1.97 20.71
C LEU A 147 -1.69 -3.29 21.47
N LEU A 148 -1.60 -4.42 20.76
CA LEU A 148 -1.46 -5.73 21.39
C LEU A 148 -0.11 -5.91 22.09
N ALA A 149 0.97 -5.33 21.58
CA ALA A 149 2.29 -5.32 22.20
C ALA A 149 2.32 -4.46 23.47
N MET A 150 1.68 -3.29 23.42
CA MET A 150 1.53 -2.42 24.59
C MET A 150 0.76 -3.13 25.71
N LEU A 151 -0.39 -3.73 25.39
CA LEU A 151 -1.21 -4.45 26.37
C LEU A 151 -0.58 -5.79 26.81
N GLY A 152 0.13 -6.48 25.92
CA GLY A 152 0.67 -7.82 26.16
C GLY A 152 2.05 -7.86 26.81
N GLY A 153 2.68 -6.72 27.02
CA GLY A 153 3.97 -6.62 27.73
C GLY A 153 5.21 -6.63 26.86
N GLY A 154 5.05 -6.41 25.55
CA GLY A 154 6.15 -6.12 24.63
C GLY A 154 6.77 -4.73 24.83
N MET A 155 6.03 -3.76 25.40
CA MET A 155 6.55 -2.42 25.73
C MET A 155 6.81 -2.26 27.23
N ILE A 156 5.77 -2.46 28.03
CA ILE A 156 5.84 -2.36 29.49
C ILE A 156 5.92 -3.79 30.03
N PRO A 157 7.01 -4.22 30.67
CA PRO A 157 7.10 -5.59 31.19
C PRO A 157 5.91 -5.93 32.09
N LEU A 158 5.41 -7.16 32.00
CA LEU A 158 4.20 -7.60 32.71
C LEU A 158 4.27 -7.38 34.23
N ILE A 159 5.47 -7.49 34.79
CA ILE A 159 5.73 -7.27 36.23
C ILE A 159 5.52 -5.81 36.68
N PHE A 160 5.58 -4.84 35.76
CA PHE A 160 5.39 -3.42 36.07
C PHE A 160 3.98 -2.92 35.76
N MET A 161 3.13 -3.76 35.16
CA MET A 161 1.77 -3.37 34.80
C MET A 161 0.83 -3.29 36.02
N PRO A 162 -0.09 -2.32 36.08
CA PRO A 162 -1.17 -2.30 37.08
C PRO A 162 -2.17 -3.45 36.86
N GLY A 163 -2.89 -3.86 37.91
CA GLY A 163 -3.74 -5.06 37.89
C GLY A 163 -4.81 -5.10 36.79
N TRP A 164 -5.41 -3.96 36.44
CA TRP A 164 -6.37 -3.86 35.34
C TRP A 164 -5.72 -4.18 33.98
N MET A 165 -4.49 -3.71 33.77
CA MET A 165 -3.73 -3.92 32.54
C MET A 165 -3.24 -5.37 32.45
N GLN A 166 -2.83 -5.97 33.56
CA GLN A 166 -2.51 -7.40 33.61
C GLN A 166 -3.72 -8.28 33.25
N THR A 167 -4.93 -7.86 33.61
CA THR A 167 -6.16 -8.57 33.24
C THR A 167 -6.44 -8.46 31.75
N LEU A 168 -6.39 -7.26 31.17
CA LEU A 168 -6.57 -7.03 29.73
C LEU A 168 -5.49 -7.71 28.89
N SER A 169 -4.26 -7.80 29.40
CA SER A 169 -3.15 -8.42 28.68
C SER A 169 -3.41 -9.87 28.28
N ARG A 170 -4.33 -10.59 28.94
CA ARG A 170 -4.69 -11.98 28.64
C ARG A 170 -5.28 -12.18 27.25
N ILE A 171 -5.86 -11.12 26.67
CA ILE A 171 -6.40 -11.11 25.31
C ILE A 171 -5.27 -11.05 24.27
N SER A 172 -4.13 -10.48 24.63
CA SER A 172 -3.03 -10.26 23.69
C SER A 172 -2.19 -11.53 23.48
N PRO A 173 -1.96 -11.97 22.22
CA PRO A 173 -1.01 -13.04 21.92
C PRO A 173 0.40 -12.72 22.42
N VAL A 174 0.75 -11.42 22.45
CA VAL A 174 2.06 -10.96 22.92
C VAL A 174 2.30 -11.33 24.38
N ARG A 175 1.26 -11.31 25.24
CA ARG A 175 1.40 -11.75 26.64
C ARG A 175 1.86 -13.18 26.72
N TRP A 176 1.22 -14.06 25.96
CA TRP A 176 1.49 -15.49 26.02
C TRP A 176 2.89 -15.83 25.49
N VAL A 177 3.36 -15.09 24.48
CA VAL A 177 4.76 -15.14 24.04
C VAL A 177 5.72 -14.68 25.13
N VAL A 178 5.49 -13.50 25.73
CA VAL A 178 6.35 -12.97 26.81
C VAL A 178 6.40 -13.95 27.99
N VAL A 179 5.26 -14.45 28.45
CA VAL A 179 5.18 -15.43 29.55
C VAL A 179 5.90 -16.72 29.22
N SER A 180 5.78 -17.20 27.97
CA SER A 180 6.48 -18.41 27.52
C SER A 180 8.00 -18.22 27.50
N LEU A 181 8.50 -17.13 26.93
CA LEU A 181 9.92 -16.84 26.87
C LEU A 181 10.51 -16.59 28.27
N GLU A 182 9.84 -15.78 29.10
CA GLU A 182 10.26 -15.57 30.50
C GLU A 182 10.23 -16.88 31.31
N GLY A 183 9.24 -17.74 31.04
CA GLY A 183 9.11 -19.11 31.54
C GLY A 183 10.39 -19.93 31.39
N ALA A 184 10.92 -19.95 30.18
CA ALA A 184 12.14 -20.68 29.82
C ALA A 184 13.43 -20.00 30.29
N ILE A 185 13.44 -18.67 30.38
CA ILE A 185 14.66 -17.90 30.63
C ILE A 185 14.96 -17.78 32.12
N TRP A 186 14.00 -17.33 32.94
CA TRP A 186 14.29 -17.00 34.34
C TRP A 186 13.20 -17.40 35.34
N ARG A 187 11.95 -17.61 34.90
CA ARG A 187 10.88 -18.06 35.81
C ARG A 187 11.00 -19.56 36.17
N GLY A 188 11.80 -20.31 35.42
CA GLY A 188 12.11 -21.71 35.71
C GLY A 188 10.92 -22.65 35.54
N PHE A 189 10.09 -22.41 34.53
CA PHE A 189 8.89 -23.23 34.29
C PHE A 189 9.22 -24.71 34.16
N SER A 190 8.32 -25.55 34.66
CA SER A 190 8.22 -26.95 34.28
C SER A 190 7.61 -27.12 32.88
N LEU A 191 7.73 -28.32 32.31
CA LEU A 191 7.07 -28.63 31.03
C LEU A 191 5.56 -28.41 31.12
N ALA A 192 4.92 -28.78 32.23
CA ALA A 192 3.48 -28.63 32.45
C ALA A 192 3.05 -27.15 32.47
N GLU A 193 3.83 -26.27 33.10
CA GLU A 193 3.56 -24.83 33.12
C GLU A 193 3.76 -24.18 31.75
N MET A 194 4.64 -24.74 30.90
CA MET A 194 4.83 -24.28 29.52
C MET A 194 3.67 -24.65 28.59
N LEU A 195 2.93 -25.72 28.89
CA LEU A 195 1.81 -26.17 28.05
C LEU A 195 0.66 -25.15 28.00
N VAL A 196 0.41 -24.39 29.07
CA VAL A 196 -0.68 -23.39 29.09
C VAL A 196 -0.43 -22.26 28.09
N PRO A 197 0.67 -21.49 28.15
CA PRO A 197 0.94 -20.48 27.14
C PRO A 197 1.10 -21.10 25.74
N GLY A 198 1.68 -22.30 25.65
CA GLY A 198 1.82 -23.01 24.38
C GLY A 198 0.50 -23.36 23.71
N ALA A 199 -0.46 -23.89 24.48
CA ALA A 199 -1.79 -24.24 23.99
C ALA A 199 -2.54 -23.00 23.47
N VAL A 200 -2.43 -21.86 24.17
CA VAL A 200 -3.05 -20.60 23.71
C VAL A 200 -2.42 -20.14 22.40
N LEU A 201 -1.08 -20.15 22.29
CA LEU A 201 -0.38 -19.74 21.07
C LEU A 201 -0.70 -20.64 19.87
N LEU A 202 -0.75 -21.95 20.09
CA LEU A 202 -1.12 -22.92 19.06
C LEU A 202 -2.61 -22.83 18.68
N ALA A 203 -3.50 -22.52 19.63
CA ALA A 203 -4.91 -22.28 19.34
C ALA A 203 -5.10 -21.05 18.43
N ILE A 204 -4.38 -19.96 18.71
CA ILE A 204 -4.39 -18.76 17.86
C ILE A 204 -3.89 -19.08 16.45
N TRP A 205 -2.83 -19.87 16.32
CA TRP A 205 -2.35 -20.35 15.03
C TRP A 205 -3.39 -21.23 14.31
N GLY A 206 -3.95 -22.22 15.00
CA GLY A 206 -4.92 -23.18 14.44
C GLY A 206 -6.23 -22.53 13.98
N MET A 207 -6.71 -21.51 14.70
CA MET A 207 -7.89 -20.72 14.30
C MET A 207 -7.69 -20.00 12.97
N VAL A 208 -6.45 -19.60 12.66
CA VAL A 208 -6.16 -18.82 11.44
C VAL A 208 -5.79 -19.72 10.25
N VAL A 209 -5.18 -20.88 10.51
CA VAL A 209 -4.70 -21.80 9.47
C VAL A 209 -5.75 -22.83 9.04
N SER A 210 -6.90 -22.90 9.73
CA SER A 210 -7.98 -23.83 9.37
C SER A 210 -8.40 -23.65 7.90
N PRO A 211 -8.28 -24.70 7.07
CA PRO A 211 -8.64 -24.61 5.66
C PRO A 211 -10.15 -24.45 5.52
N GLY A 212 -10.59 -23.35 4.90
CA GLY A 212 -11.95 -23.27 4.36
C GLY A 212 -12.09 -24.23 3.17
N ASP A 213 -13.19 -24.97 3.12
CA ASP A 213 -13.48 -25.96 2.08
C ASP A 213 -13.37 -25.36 0.68
N GLY A 214 -12.36 -25.81 -0.08
CA GLY A 214 -12.06 -25.27 -1.40
C GLY A 214 -10.98 -26.06 -2.14
N ALA A 215 -11.40 -27.23 -2.66
CA ALA A 215 -10.86 -27.96 -3.82
C ALA A 215 -9.35 -28.29 -3.88
N VAL A 216 -9.08 -29.60 -3.78
CA VAL A 216 -7.85 -30.28 -4.23
C VAL A 216 -8.11 -30.85 -5.63
N ALA A 217 -7.25 -30.57 -6.61
CA ALA A 217 -7.07 -31.44 -7.77
C ALA A 217 -5.73 -31.17 -8.49
N ASP A 218 -4.97 -32.26 -8.56
CA ASP A 218 -3.93 -32.77 -9.48
C ASP A 218 -3.04 -31.84 -10.33
N GLY A 219 -1.76 -32.19 -10.34
CA GLY A 219 -0.68 -31.43 -10.97
C GLY A 219 -0.27 -31.96 -12.33
N ASP A 220 0.25 -31.07 -13.18
CA ASP A 220 1.37 -31.42 -14.06
C ASP A 220 2.20 -30.19 -14.49
N SER A 221 3.50 -30.41 -14.49
CA SER A 221 4.66 -29.59 -14.84
C SER A 221 4.52 -28.53 -15.94
N ARG A 222 5.09 -27.32 -15.67
CA ARG A 222 5.94 -26.51 -16.58
C ARG A 222 6.35 -25.17 -15.94
N PHE A 223 7.53 -25.13 -15.32
CA PHE A 223 8.16 -23.90 -14.84
C PHE A 223 9.25 -23.45 -15.82
N GLY A 224 9.06 -22.32 -16.50
CA GLY A 224 10.08 -21.75 -17.39
C GLY A 224 9.61 -20.69 -18.41
N MET A 225 8.30 -20.59 -18.69
CA MET A 225 7.78 -19.69 -19.74
C MET A 225 7.67 -18.21 -19.35
N ARG A 226 7.70 -17.87 -18.05
CA ARG A 226 7.27 -16.54 -17.58
C ARG A 226 8.31 -15.43 -17.80
N ASP A 227 9.58 -15.70 -17.49
CA ASP A 227 10.67 -14.78 -17.84
C ASP A 227 10.78 -14.64 -19.37
N ARG A 228 10.44 -15.71 -20.11
CA ARG A 228 10.44 -15.72 -21.57
C ARG A 228 9.35 -14.85 -22.17
N MET A 229 8.11 -15.01 -21.73
CA MET A 229 6.98 -14.21 -22.18
C MET A 229 7.13 -12.73 -21.84
N GLN A 230 7.66 -12.36 -20.67
CA GLN A 230 7.85 -10.95 -20.30
C GLN A 230 8.94 -10.27 -21.12
N ILE A 231 10.05 -10.96 -21.36
CA ILE A 231 11.13 -10.45 -22.21
C ILE A 231 10.64 -10.38 -23.66
N GLU A 232 10.04 -11.45 -24.20
CA GLU A 232 9.49 -11.47 -25.56
C GLU A 232 8.39 -10.41 -25.76
N ALA A 233 7.48 -10.20 -24.80
CA ALA A 233 6.46 -9.16 -24.86
C ALA A 233 7.03 -7.74 -24.79
N TYR A 234 8.08 -7.51 -23.98
CA TYR A 234 8.75 -6.22 -23.89
C TYR A 234 9.44 -5.83 -25.20
N PHE A 235 10.10 -6.79 -25.88
CA PHE A 235 10.75 -6.53 -27.17
C PHE A 235 9.75 -6.51 -28.33
N ALA A 236 8.71 -7.35 -28.30
CA ALA A 236 7.64 -7.33 -29.29
C ALA A 236 6.88 -5.98 -29.29
N GLY A 237 6.67 -5.37 -28.11
CA GLY A 237 6.11 -4.02 -27.98
C GLY A 237 6.95 -2.91 -28.62
N ARG A 238 8.22 -3.18 -28.96
CA ARG A 238 9.13 -2.26 -29.69
C ARG A 238 9.34 -2.67 -31.15
N GLY A 239 8.52 -3.60 -31.66
CA GLY A 239 8.67 -4.15 -33.01
C GLY A 239 9.92 -5.02 -33.18
N GLN A 240 10.51 -5.53 -32.10
CA GLN A 240 11.73 -6.34 -32.13
C GLN A 240 11.43 -7.79 -31.73
N THR A 241 11.84 -8.75 -32.55
CA THR A 241 11.82 -10.18 -32.22
C THR A 241 13.22 -10.65 -31.87
N LEU A 242 13.43 -11.11 -30.63
CA LEU A 242 14.72 -11.64 -30.18
C LEU A 242 14.99 -13.03 -30.78
N SER A 243 16.19 -13.24 -31.30
CA SER A 243 16.68 -14.59 -31.59
C SER A 243 16.89 -15.39 -30.28
N PRO A 244 16.89 -16.73 -30.33
CA PRO A 244 17.14 -17.57 -29.15
C PRO A 244 18.48 -17.27 -28.44
N ALA A 245 19.49 -16.77 -29.17
CA ALA A 245 20.78 -16.38 -28.62
C ALA A 245 20.68 -15.06 -27.83
N GLU A 246 20.06 -14.03 -28.40
CA GLU A 246 19.85 -12.73 -27.74
C GLU A 246 18.94 -12.87 -26.52
N PHE A 247 17.90 -13.70 -26.62
CA PHE A 247 17.04 -14.03 -25.49
C PHE A 247 17.83 -14.61 -24.31
N ASN A 248 18.71 -15.58 -24.57
CA ASN A 248 19.54 -16.18 -23.52
C ASN A 248 20.56 -15.19 -22.95
N GLN A 249 21.09 -14.26 -23.77
CA GLN A 249 21.96 -13.20 -23.31
C GLN A 249 21.24 -12.23 -22.36
N VAL A 250 20.02 -11.79 -22.71
CA VAL A 250 19.17 -10.94 -21.85
C VAL A 250 18.77 -11.66 -20.57
N LYS A 251 18.37 -12.94 -20.66
CA LYS A 251 18.07 -13.77 -19.48
C LYS A 251 19.26 -13.86 -18.53
N ASN A 252 20.46 -14.09 -19.07
CA ASN A 252 21.68 -14.22 -18.28
C ASN A 252 22.12 -12.87 -17.70
N SER A 253 21.94 -11.76 -18.41
CA SER A 253 22.23 -10.43 -17.87
C SER A 253 21.28 -10.05 -16.73
N ILE A 254 19.98 -10.34 -16.86
CA ILE A 254 18.99 -10.16 -15.79
C ILE A 254 19.34 -11.03 -14.58
N ARG A 255 19.66 -12.31 -14.78
CA ARG A 255 20.10 -13.20 -13.68
C ARG A 255 21.36 -12.69 -13.00
N ALA A 256 22.37 -12.28 -13.76
CA ALA A 256 23.60 -11.72 -13.22
C ALA A 256 23.35 -10.42 -12.44
N GLN A 257 22.45 -9.56 -12.94
CA GLN A 257 22.10 -8.31 -12.29
C GLN A 257 21.29 -8.54 -11.00
N ARG A 258 20.30 -9.45 -11.02
CA ARG A 258 19.58 -9.89 -9.81
C ARG A 258 20.53 -10.49 -8.77
N GLY A 259 21.47 -11.34 -9.21
CA GLY A 259 22.50 -11.93 -8.36
C GLY A 259 23.42 -10.87 -7.73
N LYS A 260 23.86 -9.87 -8.50
CA LYS A 260 24.66 -8.74 -7.99
C LYS A 260 23.89 -7.88 -6.99
N VAL A 261 22.62 -7.57 -7.25
CA VAL A 261 21.77 -6.79 -6.33
C VAL A 261 21.56 -7.56 -5.03
N LEU A 262 21.25 -8.86 -5.11
CA LEU A 262 21.07 -9.71 -3.93
C LEU A 262 22.37 -9.82 -3.13
N ALA A 263 23.50 -10.12 -3.78
CA ALA A 263 24.81 -10.23 -3.12
C ALA A 263 25.23 -8.89 -2.47
N GLY A 264 25.02 -7.77 -3.16
CA GLY A 264 25.28 -6.43 -2.62
C GLY A 264 24.41 -6.11 -1.41
N SER A 265 23.14 -6.50 -1.44
CA SER A 265 22.21 -6.31 -0.32
C SER A 265 22.63 -7.17 0.89
N LEU A 266 22.89 -8.46 0.68
CA LEU A 266 23.35 -9.37 1.73
C LEU A 266 24.68 -8.93 2.35
N TRP A 267 25.60 -8.41 1.54
CA TRP A 267 26.88 -7.90 2.04
C TRP A 267 26.70 -6.66 2.91
N LYS A 268 25.85 -5.71 2.49
CA LYS A 268 25.52 -4.53 3.28
C LYS A 268 24.94 -4.92 4.64
N GLU A 269 23.96 -5.82 4.65
CA GLU A 269 23.35 -6.32 5.89
C GLU A 269 24.37 -7.02 6.80
N ALA A 270 25.24 -7.86 6.23
CA ALA A 270 26.30 -8.52 6.99
C ALA A 270 27.25 -7.51 7.66
N VAL A 271 27.64 -6.45 6.95
CA VAL A 271 28.49 -5.39 7.52
C VAL A 271 27.78 -4.64 8.65
N VAL A 272 26.51 -4.26 8.46
CA VAL A 272 25.71 -3.58 9.49
C VAL A 272 25.57 -4.45 10.73
N LEU A 273 25.29 -5.75 10.57
CA LEU A 273 25.20 -6.71 11.67
C LEU A 273 26.53 -6.89 12.41
N LEU A 274 27.65 -6.94 11.69
CA LEU A 274 28.98 -7.02 12.30
C LEU A 274 29.32 -5.77 13.11
N LEU A 275 29.03 -4.59 12.57
CA LEU A 275 29.26 -3.33 13.28
C LEU A 275 28.34 -3.20 14.50
N LEU A 276 27.05 -3.55 14.37
CA LEU A 276 26.11 -3.60 15.49
C LEU A 276 26.62 -4.55 16.58
N GLY A 277 27.02 -5.77 16.20
CA GLY A 277 27.62 -6.73 17.12
C GLY A 277 28.87 -6.19 17.82
N GLY A 278 29.75 -5.50 17.08
CA GLY A 278 30.94 -4.84 17.63
C GLY A 278 30.58 -3.76 18.66
N VAL A 279 29.62 -2.89 18.36
CA VAL A 279 29.13 -1.85 19.27
C VAL A 279 28.54 -2.47 20.54
N LEU A 280 27.76 -3.55 20.42
CA LEU A 280 27.19 -4.25 21.58
C LEU A 280 28.27 -4.95 22.43
N VAL A 281 29.30 -5.52 21.81
CA VAL A 281 30.46 -6.10 22.53
C VAL A 281 31.29 -5.03 23.26
N MET A 282 31.48 -3.86 22.64
CA MET A 282 32.15 -2.74 23.30
C MET A 282 31.37 -2.27 24.55
N TYR A 283 30.04 -2.21 24.45
CA TYR A 283 29.18 -1.90 25.59
C TYR A 283 29.24 -2.99 26.67
N SER A 284 29.15 -4.27 26.29
CA SER A 284 29.16 -5.37 27.28
C SER A 284 30.50 -5.52 28.00
N ARG A 285 31.61 -5.11 27.36
CA ARG A 285 32.95 -5.01 27.98
C ARG A 285 33.18 -3.73 28.77
N GLY A 286 32.18 -2.86 28.89
CA GLY A 286 32.29 -1.57 29.60
C GLY A 286 33.19 -0.54 28.91
N SER A 287 33.58 -0.77 27.65
CA SER A 287 34.41 0.15 26.87
C SER A 287 33.64 1.40 26.41
N VAL A 288 32.30 1.34 26.41
CA VAL A 288 31.40 2.43 26.01
C VAL A 288 30.28 2.55 27.04
N LYS A 289 30.00 3.77 27.50
CA LYS A 289 28.88 4.08 28.41
C LYS A 289 27.57 4.27 27.64
N GLU A 290 26.44 4.36 28.33
CA GLU A 290 25.09 4.40 27.74
C GLU A 290 24.95 5.51 26.68
N GLY A 291 25.46 6.71 26.96
CA GLY A 291 25.42 7.83 26.02
C GLY A 291 26.22 7.56 24.74
N GLY A 292 27.39 6.93 24.86
CA GLY A 292 28.20 6.55 23.70
C GLY A 292 27.56 5.43 22.88
N LEU A 293 26.91 4.46 23.53
CA LEU A 293 26.15 3.40 22.87
C LEU A 293 25.00 4.00 22.05
N ALA A 294 24.24 4.93 22.64
CA ALA A 294 23.12 5.59 21.96
C ALA A 294 23.59 6.35 20.71
N VAL A 295 24.70 7.08 20.79
CA VAL A 295 25.29 7.79 19.64
C VAL A 295 25.76 6.80 18.57
N LEU A 296 26.46 5.72 18.94
CA LEU A 296 26.93 4.72 17.98
C LEU A 296 25.77 4.02 17.27
N LEU A 297 24.71 3.63 17.98
CA LEU A 297 23.51 3.04 17.39
C LEU A 297 22.78 4.02 16.47
N LEU A 298 22.70 5.30 16.85
CA LEU A 298 22.10 6.34 16.02
C LEU A 298 22.90 6.54 14.72
N VAL A 299 24.22 6.66 14.82
CA VAL A 299 25.11 6.80 13.66
C VAL A 299 24.98 5.58 12.74
N LEU A 300 24.93 4.38 13.31
CA LEU A 300 24.76 3.15 12.55
C LEU A 300 23.41 3.10 11.82
N GLY A 301 22.33 3.46 12.52
CA GLY A 301 20.99 3.51 11.94
C GLY A 301 20.86 4.55 10.84
N VAL A 302 21.45 5.74 11.01
CA VAL A 302 21.50 6.77 9.96
C VAL A 302 22.34 6.30 8.78
N ALA A 303 23.49 5.66 9.02
CA ALA A 303 24.36 5.15 7.97
C ALA A 303 23.70 4.03 7.15
N ASP A 304 22.91 3.17 7.79
CA ASP A 304 22.15 2.11 7.13
C ASP A 304 20.95 2.64 6.33
N ALA A 305 20.24 3.63 6.89
CA ALA A 305 19.09 4.27 6.26
C ALA A 305 19.49 5.13 5.05
N LYS A 306 20.61 5.88 5.15
CA LYS A 306 21.00 6.91 4.17
C LYS A 306 21.08 6.43 2.71
N PRO A 307 21.64 5.25 2.38
CA PRO A 307 21.64 4.76 1.00
C PRO A 307 20.24 4.52 0.45
N GLU A 308 19.31 4.04 1.27
CA GLU A 308 17.97 3.66 0.82
C GLU A 308 17.09 4.90 0.62
N TYR A 309 17.12 5.83 1.58
CA TYR A 309 16.49 7.14 1.42
C TYR A 309 17.20 7.99 0.37
N GLY A 310 18.51 7.86 0.22
CA GLY A 310 19.30 8.57 -0.79
C GLY A 310 18.95 8.14 -2.21
N LYS A 311 18.66 6.84 -2.44
CA LYS A 311 18.11 6.36 -3.71
C LYS A 311 16.74 6.97 -4.03
N ALA A 312 15.89 7.11 -3.01
CA ALA A 312 14.57 7.74 -3.14
C ALA A 312 14.65 9.27 -3.28
N LEU A 313 15.72 9.89 -2.76
CA LEU A 313 15.98 11.34 -2.76
C LEU A 313 17.06 11.73 -3.77
N HIS A 314 17.34 10.91 -4.79
CA HIS A 314 18.05 11.37 -5.97
C HIS A 314 17.15 12.35 -6.73
N PHE A 315 17.08 13.57 -6.22
CA PHE A 315 16.54 14.70 -6.96
C PHE A 315 17.48 14.90 -8.15
N SER A 316 16.97 14.64 -9.35
CA SER A 316 17.60 15.12 -10.57
C SER A 316 17.96 16.59 -10.35
N PRO A 317 19.18 17.05 -10.68
CA PRO A 317 19.59 18.43 -10.50
C PRO A 317 18.48 19.37 -10.99
N ARG A 318 18.14 20.42 -10.22
CA ARG A 318 17.04 21.34 -10.58
C ARG A 318 17.14 21.80 -12.04
N GLN A 319 18.35 21.99 -12.53
CA GLN A 319 18.62 22.40 -13.90
C GLN A 319 18.28 21.33 -14.95
N SER A 320 18.47 20.04 -14.66
CA SER A 320 18.06 18.96 -15.58
C SER A 320 16.54 18.79 -15.61
N ILE A 321 15.87 18.89 -14.45
CA ILE A 321 14.40 18.90 -14.37
C ILE A 321 13.84 20.09 -15.15
N LEU A 322 14.38 21.30 -14.93
CA LEU A 322 13.94 22.50 -15.65
C LEU A 322 14.22 22.44 -17.14
N GLN A 323 15.23 21.69 -17.60
CA GLN A 323 15.48 21.46 -19.02
C GLN A 323 14.48 20.45 -19.61
N GLU A 324 14.17 19.37 -18.90
CA GLU A 324 13.16 18.37 -19.30
C GLU A 324 11.73 18.95 -19.32
N LEU A 325 11.45 19.94 -18.45
CA LEU A 325 10.15 20.62 -18.39
C LEU A 325 10.04 21.83 -19.32
N ARG A 326 11.04 22.14 -20.15
CA ARG A 326 10.86 23.19 -21.16
C ARG A 326 9.84 22.72 -22.18
N PRO A 327 8.72 23.44 -22.38
CA PRO A 327 7.73 23.05 -23.37
C PRO A 327 8.36 23.15 -24.76
N ASP A 328 8.39 22.02 -25.46
CA ASP A 328 8.80 21.99 -26.87
C ASP A 328 7.73 22.67 -27.75
N PRO A 329 8.00 22.90 -29.06
CA PRO A 329 7.04 23.57 -29.94
C PRO A 329 5.68 22.85 -30.08
N MET A 330 5.63 21.51 -29.91
CA MET A 330 4.38 20.74 -29.92
C MET A 330 3.54 21.08 -28.69
N ILE A 331 4.17 21.09 -27.51
CA ILE A 331 3.52 21.47 -26.25
C ILE A 331 3.05 22.93 -26.30
N GLN A 332 3.85 23.85 -26.83
CA GLN A 332 3.47 25.26 -26.95
C GLN A 332 2.25 25.44 -27.87
N HIS A 333 2.18 24.70 -28.98
CA HIS A 333 1.01 24.70 -29.86
C HIS A 333 -0.24 24.21 -29.12
N LEU A 334 -0.14 23.08 -28.41
CA LEU A 334 -1.24 22.55 -27.60
C LEU A 334 -1.69 23.52 -26.49
N GLN A 335 -0.76 24.25 -25.85
CA GLN A 335 -1.11 25.27 -24.86
C GLN A 335 -1.89 26.44 -25.48
N GLY A 336 -1.53 26.85 -26.70
CA GLY A 336 -2.30 27.84 -27.46
C GLY A 336 -3.74 27.38 -27.71
N LEU A 337 -3.92 26.12 -28.11
CA LEU A 337 -5.24 25.53 -28.30
C LEU A 337 -6.02 25.41 -26.97
N ALA A 338 -5.35 24.97 -25.89
CA ALA A 338 -5.95 24.77 -24.57
C ALA A 338 -6.38 26.08 -23.90
N SER A 339 -5.87 27.23 -24.37
CA SER A 339 -6.33 28.54 -23.91
C SER A 339 -7.72 28.92 -24.44
N GLN A 340 -8.21 28.23 -25.48
CA GLN A 340 -9.47 28.53 -26.16
C GLN A 340 -10.57 27.50 -25.83
N ASP A 341 -10.18 26.26 -25.52
CA ASP A 341 -11.12 25.16 -25.35
C ASP A 341 -10.58 24.08 -24.39
N LEU A 342 -11.50 23.35 -23.75
CA LEU A 342 -11.19 22.23 -22.86
C LEU A 342 -11.19 20.91 -23.66
N PHE A 343 -10.02 20.30 -23.80
CA PHE A 343 -9.86 19.01 -24.46
C PHE A 343 -8.86 18.10 -23.74
N ARG A 344 -8.94 16.80 -24.01
CA ARG A 344 -7.90 15.84 -23.65
C ARG A 344 -6.99 15.54 -24.85
N VAL A 345 -5.76 15.15 -24.53
CA VAL A 345 -4.75 14.73 -25.50
C VAL A 345 -4.44 13.24 -25.32
N TRP A 346 -4.35 12.52 -26.44
CA TRP A 346 -3.81 11.16 -26.50
C TRP A 346 -2.37 11.16 -27.03
N PRO A 347 -1.33 11.04 -26.18
CA PRO A 347 0.05 11.05 -26.64
C PRO A 347 0.55 9.63 -26.98
N LYS A 348 0.03 9.02 -28.05
CA LYS A 348 0.33 7.64 -28.51
C LYS A 348 1.85 7.43 -28.65
N GLY A 349 2.49 6.84 -27.64
CA GLY A 349 3.92 6.54 -27.64
C GLY A 349 4.88 7.73 -27.65
N VAL A 350 4.40 8.97 -27.57
CA VAL A 350 5.25 10.17 -27.73
C VAL A 350 5.77 10.72 -26.39
N TYR A 351 4.86 10.98 -25.45
CA TYR A 351 5.21 11.53 -24.14
C TYR A 351 4.86 10.53 -23.05
N PRO A 352 5.76 10.16 -22.12
CA PRO A 352 5.44 9.32 -20.98
C PRO A 352 4.22 9.78 -20.14
N TYR A 353 3.71 8.85 -19.35
CA TYR A 353 2.65 9.10 -18.36
C TYR A 353 2.91 10.38 -17.57
N ASN A 354 1.84 11.16 -17.37
CA ASN A 354 1.83 12.38 -16.56
C ASN A 354 2.63 13.56 -17.11
N GLN A 355 3.42 13.41 -18.16
CA GLN A 355 4.31 14.48 -18.58
C GLN A 355 3.53 15.73 -19.01
N LEU A 356 2.41 15.53 -19.71
CA LEU A 356 1.52 16.60 -20.14
C LEU A 356 0.94 17.43 -18.98
N ILE A 357 0.77 16.84 -17.79
CA ILE A 357 0.24 17.57 -16.62
C ILE A 357 1.21 18.64 -16.14
N ALA A 358 2.52 18.47 -16.37
CA ALA A 358 3.52 19.45 -15.97
C ALA A 358 3.37 20.78 -16.74
N TRP A 359 2.63 20.77 -17.84
CA TRP A 359 2.29 21.94 -18.65
C TRP A 359 0.81 22.32 -18.60
N ASN A 360 0.06 21.79 -17.61
CA ASN A 360 -1.39 21.94 -17.47
C ASN A 360 -2.19 21.46 -18.69
N LEU A 361 -1.65 20.50 -19.45
CA LEU A 361 -2.36 19.86 -20.56
C LEU A 361 -3.04 18.57 -20.06
N GLN A 362 -4.34 18.46 -20.31
CA GLN A 362 -5.10 17.29 -19.87
C GLN A 362 -4.81 16.10 -20.78
N SER A 363 -4.43 14.97 -20.19
CA SER A 363 -4.18 13.73 -20.91
C SER A 363 -5.15 12.64 -20.51
N VAL A 364 -5.54 11.79 -21.46
CA VAL A 364 -6.30 10.56 -21.19
C VAL A 364 -5.56 9.63 -20.23
N LEU A 365 -4.22 9.67 -20.25
CA LEU A 365 -3.39 8.85 -19.38
C LEU A 365 -3.39 9.32 -17.90
N GLY A 366 -3.89 10.54 -17.65
CA GLY A 366 -3.97 11.14 -16.32
C GLY A 366 -2.63 11.27 -15.59
N TYR A 367 -2.70 11.35 -14.25
CA TYR A 367 -1.57 11.32 -13.33
C TYR A 367 -1.46 9.93 -12.63
N GLN A 368 -0.26 9.34 -12.58
CA GLN A 368 -0.01 7.93 -12.22
C GLN A 368 0.04 7.68 -10.70
N GLY A 369 0.00 8.70 -9.85
CA GLY A 369 0.13 8.53 -8.39
C GLY A 369 -1.00 7.70 -7.77
N ALA A 370 -2.22 7.82 -8.29
CA ALA A 370 -3.41 7.09 -7.82
C ALA A 370 -4.51 7.08 -8.91
N ARG A 371 -4.29 6.36 -10.01
CA ARG A 371 -5.27 6.27 -11.11
C ARG A 371 -6.51 5.49 -10.67
N LEU A 372 -7.69 5.96 -11.06
CA LEU A 372 -8.94 5.24 -10.84
C LEU A 372 -9.00 4.00 -11.74
N ASN A 373 -9.32 2.84 -11.16
CA ASN A 373 -9.40 1.57 -11.87
C ASN A 373 -10.37 1.61 -13.07
N ILE A 374 -11.45 2.40 -12.96
CA ILE A 374 -12.44 2.55 -14.03
C ILE A 374 -11.85 3.16 -15.32
N THR A 375 -10.85 4.04 -15.18
CA THR A 375 -10.16 4.66 -16.32
C THR A 375 -9.33 3.62 -17.08
N ASP A 376 -8.55 2.80 -16.36
CA ASP A 376 -7.76 1.75 -16.99
C ASP A 376 -8.66 0.69 -17.62
N GLN A 377 -9.71 0.25 -16.92
CA GLN A 377 -10.69 -0.69 -17.47
C GLN A 377 -11.31 -0.18 -18.76
N PHE A 378 -11.67 1.11 -18.84
CA PHE A 378 -12.29 1.66 -20.04
C PHE A 378 -11.32 1.73 -21.22
N LEU A 379 -10.08 2.17 -20.98
CA LEU A 379 -9.05 2.26 -22.01
C LEU A 379 -8.58 0.89 -22.49
N ASP A 380 -8.45 -0.08 -21.57
CA ASP A 380 -8.04 -1.45 -21.89
C ASP A 380 -9.13 -2.20 -22.62
N ALA A 381 -10.39 -2.02 -22.25
CA ALA A 381 -11.49 -2.71 -22.90
C ALA A 381 -11.78 -2.16 -24.31
N GLY A 382 -11.37 -0.92 -24.58
CA GLY A 382 -11.35 -0.33 -25.92
C GLY A 382 -10.05 -0.57 -26.70
N ALA A 383 -9.07 -1.28 -26.16
CA ALA A 383 -7.79 -1.48 -26.83
C ALA A 383 -7.83 -2.68 -27.79
N ALA A 384 -7.42 -2.47 -29.05
CA ALA A 384 -7.41 -3.51 -30.07
C ALA A 384 -6.05 -4.26 -30.13
N GLN A 385 -4.93 -3.52 -30.10
CA GLN A 385 -3.57 -4.04 -30.19
C GLN A 385 -2.57 -3.14 -29.43
N GLY A 386 -1.40 -3.69 -29.10
CA GLY A 386 -0.34 -2.99 -28.38
C GLY A 386 -0.48 -3.06 -26.85
N TYR A 387 0.57 -2.61 -26.15
CA TYR A 387 0.60 -2.55 -24.68
C TYR A 387 1.08 -1.17 -24.23
N GLY A 388 0.58 -0.72 -23.08
CA GLY A 388 1.04 0.53 -22.47
C GLY A 388 0.71 1.77 -23.29
N MET A 389 1.73 2.58 -23.63
CA MET A 389 1.58 3.90 -24.25
C MET A 389 1.32 3.86 -25.76
N ASP A 390 1.64 2.72 -26.39
CA ASP A 390 1.54 2.52 -27.85
C ASP A 390 0.24 1.83 -28.25
N ARG A 391 -0.63 1.54 -27.27
CA ARG A 391 -1.89 0.82 -27.50
C ARG A 391 -2.80 1.58 -28.46
N GLU A 392 -3.46 0.82 -29.31
CA GLU A 392 -4.47 1.34 -30.23
C GLU A 392 -5.82 1.31 -29.54
N ILE A 393 -6.30 2.50 -29.18
CA ILE A 393 -7.58 2.68 -28.51
C ILE A 393 -8.65 2.95 -29.55
N HIS A 394 -9.78 2.25 -29.42
CA HIS A 394 -10.93 2.41 -30.28
C HIS A 394 -11.34 3.90 -30.38
N PRO A 395 -11.60 4.44 -31.58
CA PRO A 395 -11.92 5.85 -31.77
C PRO A 395 -13.05 6.35 -30.87
N HIS A 396 -14.15 5.59 -30.75
CA HIS A 396 -15.30 6.00 -29.94
C HIS A 396 -14.97 6.15 -28.44
N VAL A 397 -14.01 5.38 -27.91
CA VAL A 397 -13.56 5.52 -26.52
C VAL A 397 -12.83 6.85 -26.33
N LEU A 398 -12.00 7.24 -27.29
CA LEU A 398 -11.33 8.55 -27.29
C LEU A 398 -12.35 9.69 -27.48
N ASP A 399 -13.39 9.48 -28.28
CA ASP A 399 -14.43 10.49 -28.52
C ASP A 399 -15.26 10.76 -27.25
N VAL A 400 -15.65 9.70 -26.52
CA VAL A 400 -16.32 9.81 -25.19
C VAL A 400 -15.45 10.57 -24.19
N LEU A 401 -14.12 10.41 -24.26
CA LEU A 401 -13.15 11.05 -23.38
C LEU A 401 -12.77 12.47 -23.82
N ASN A 402 -13.47 13.07 -24.79
CA ASN A 402 -13.22 14.43 -25.28
C ASN A 402 -11.77 14.61 -25.76
N VAL A 403 -11.26 13.60 -26.47
CA VAL A 403 -9.92 13.63 -27.07
C VAL A 403 -10.00 14.33 -28.42
N LYS A 404 -9.74 15.64 -28.43
CA LYS A 404 -9.72 16.42 -29.69
C LYS A 404 -8.39 16.29 -30.44
N TYR A 405 -7.30 15.96 -29.74
CA TYR A 405 -5.97 15.87 -30.33
C TYR A 405 -5.21 14.59 -29.95
N THR A 406 -4.57 13.99 -30.94
CA THR A 406 -3.63 12.87 -30.78
C THR A 406 -2.23 13.34 -31.16
N ILE A 407 -1.23 12.99 -30.35
CA ILE A 407 0.18 13.12 -30.73
C ILE A 407 0.67 11.73 -31.09
N ALA A 408 1.15 11.56 -32.33
CA ALA A 408 1.63 10.27 -32.84
C ALA A 408 2.84 10.47 -33.76
N ARG A 409 3.56 9.39 -34.07
CA ARG A 409 4.68 9.41 -35.04
C ARG A 409 4.29 8.98 -36.45
N GLU A 410 3.03 8.60 -36.61
CA GLU A 410 2.44 8.09 -37.84
C GLU A 410 1.08 8.72 -38.07
N MET A 411 0.63 8.71 -39.32
CA MET A 411 -0.71 9.16 -39.66
C MET A 411 -1.73 8.14 -39.17
N LEU A 412 -2.76 8.59 -38.47
CA LEU A 412 -3.84 7.73 -37.99
C LEU A 412 -5.08 7.94 -38.85
N GLU A 413 -5.77 6.85 -39.14
CA GLU A 413 -7.00 6.86 -39.95
C GLU A 413 -8.08 7.77 -39.35
N GLY A 414 -8.76 8.53 -40.20
CA GLY A 414 -9.85 9.43 -39.79
C GLY A 414 -9.43 10.70 -39.04
N GLN A 415 -8.14 10.99 -38.92
CA GLN A 415 -7.63 12.21 -38.25
C GLN A 415 -6.97 13.16 -39.24
N VAL A 416 -6.94 14.46 -38.93
CA VAL A 416 -6.35 15.50 -39.79
C VAL A 416 -5.09 16.05 -39.16
N VAL A 417 -4.02 16.21 -39.95
CA VAL A 417 -2.78 16.82 -39.45
C VAL A 417 -2.99 18.32 -39.27
N VAL A 418 -2.93 18.78 -38.03
CA VAL A 418 -3.04 20.21 -37.66
C VAL A 418 -1.70 20.79 -37.20
N GLY A 419 -0.70 19.93 -36.99
CA GLY A 419 0.66 20.36 -36.66
C GLY A 419 1.67 19.25 -36.92
N LYS A 420 2.91 19.64 -37.19
CA LYS A 420 4.04 18.73 -37.35
C LYS A 420 5.29 19.32 -36.72
N GLN A 421 5.98 18.52 -35.92
CA GLN A 421 7.26 18.88 -35.31
C GLN A 421 8.19 17.66 -35.39
N GLN A 422 9.27 17.77 -36.16
CA GLN A 422 10.22 16.67 -36.39
C GLN A 422 9.51 15.37 -36.86
N ASP A 423 9.58 14.29 -36.06
CA ASP A 423 8.92 13.00 -36.29
C ASP A 423 7.53 12.88 -35.63
N GLN A 424 7.03 13.96 -35.02
CA GLN A 424 5.75 13.98 -34.32
C GLN A 424 4.68 14.72 -35.14
N LEU A 425 3.49 14.13 -35.18
CA LEU A 425 2.29 14.68 -35.79
C LEU A 425 1.29 15.04 -34.70
N LEU A 426 0.71 16.23 -34.82
CA LEU A 426 -0.50 16.62 -34.09
C LEU A 426 -1.69 16.37 -34.99
N LEU A 427 -2.53 15.44 -34.58
CA LEU A 427 -3.69 14.99 -35.33
C LEU A 427 -4.95 15.45 -34.62
N SER A 428 -5.87 16.12 -35.31
CA SER A 428 -7.17 16.51 -34.77
C SER A 428 -8.24 15.47 -35.08
N ARG A 429 -9.22 15.38 -34.17
CA ARG A 429 -10.35 14.45 -34.24
C ARG A 429 -11.67 15.23 -34.26
N GLU A 430 -12.34 15.27 -35.41
CA GLU A 430 -13.64 15.96 -35.56
C GLU A 430 -14.82 15.17 -34.95
N SER A 431 -14.64 13.86 -34.73
CA SER A 431 -15.61 12.98 -34.08
C SER A 431 -15.67 13.14 -32.56
N ALA A 432 -14.70 13.84 -31.96
CA ALA A 432 -14.60 13.96 -30.51
C ALA A 432 -15.82 14.66 -29.91
N ALA A 433 -16.38 14.10 -28.84
CA ALA A 433 -17.44 14.78 -28.09
C ALA A 433 -16.90 16.02 -27.38
N GLU A 434 -17.77 17.00 -27.14
CA GLU A 434 -17.46 18.15 -26.32
C GLU A 434 -17.24 17.75 -24.85
N ARG A 435 -16.57 18.63 -24.07
CA ARG A 435 -16.34 18.36 -22.63
C ARG A 435 -17.65 18.17 -21.88
N VAL A 436 -18.66 18.95 -22.25
CA VAL A 436 -20.03 18.86 -21.78
C VAL A 436 -20.96 18.92 -22.99
N SER A 437 -21.99 18.09 -23.02
CA SER A 437 -22.94 18.05 -24.13
C SER A 437 -24.32 17.61 -23.68
N LEU A 438 -25.32 17.82 -24.55
CA LEU A 438 -26.68 17.31 -24.40
C LEU A 438 -26.99 16.33 -25.54
N PRO A 439 -26.64 15.05 -25.38
CA PRO A 439 -26.92 14.04 -26.40
C PRO A 439 -28.42 13.83 -26.56
N GLY A 440 -28.91 13.93 -27.79
CA GLY A 440 -30.34 13.78 -28.11
C GLY A 440 -30.83 12.33 -28.02
N ARG A 441 -29.93 11.34 -28.08
CA ARG A 441 -30.26 9.92 -27.93
C ARG A 441 -29.74 9.40 -26.59
N ILE A 442 -30.62 8.73 -25.84
CA ILE A 442 -30.27 8.08 -24.58
C ILE A 442 -30.49 6.58 -24.72
N THR A 443 -29.44 5.80 -24.49
CA THR A 443 -29.49 4.34 -24.50
C THR A 443 -29.26 3.83 -23.08
N THR A 444 -30.25 3.14 -22.52
CA THR A 444 -30.11 2.53 -21.19
C THR A 444 -29.68 1.06 -21.34
N VAL A 445 -28.68 0.64 -20.56
CA VAL A 445 -28.14 -0.72 -20.58
C VAL A 445 -28.10 -1.32 -19.18
N ALA A 446 -28.10 -2.66 -19.10
CA ALA A 446 -28.19 -3.36 -17.83
C ALA A 446 -26.84 -3.53 -17.11
N SER A 447 -25.73 -3.51 -17.85
CA SER A 447 -24.40 -3.74 -17.28
C SER A 447 -23.31 -2.84 -17.90
N PRO A 448 -22.17 -2.64 -17.20
CA PRO A 448 -21.03 -1.92 -17.79
C PRO A 448 -20.51 -2.61 -19.06
N LYS A 449 -20.58 -3.94 -19.13
CA LYS A 449 -20.17 -4.68 -20.32
C LYS A 449 -21.02 -4.28 -21.54
N ASP A 450 -22.34 -4.23 -21.37
CA ASP A 450 -23.26 -3.81 -22.43
C ASP A 450 -23.04 -2.34 -22.82
N ALA A 451 -22.68 -1.49 -21.85
CA ALA A 451 -22.33 -0.09 -22.12
C ALA A 451 -21.13 0.00 -23.06
N LEU A 452 -20.09 -0.80 -22.80
CA LEU A 452 -18.91 -0.86 -23.65
C LEU A 452 -19.25 -1.43 -25.03
N GLU A 453 -20.00 -2.53 -25.11
CA GLU A 453 -20.42 -3.12 -26.39
C GLU A 453 -21.19 -2.10 -27.24
N ARG A 454 -22.04 -1.27 -26.62
CA ARG A 454 -22.75 -0.19 -27.31
C ARG A 454 -21.81 0.90 -27.83
N ILE A 455 -20.83 1.32 -27.03
CA ILE A 455 -19.84 2.36 -27.41
C ILE A 455 -18.96 1.87 -28.56
N LEU A 456 -18.58 0.59 -28.56
CA LEU A 456 -17.74 0.00 -29.60
C LEU A 456 -18.52 -0.34 -30.89
N ALA A 457 -19.84 -0.18 -30.90
CA ALA A 457 -20.64 -0.44 -32.09
C ALA A 457 -20.31 0.57 -33.22
N PRO A 458 -20.28 0.14 -34.50
CA PRO A 458 -19.87 1.01 -35.61
C PRO A 458 -20.73 2.25 -35.84
N ASP A 459 -21.99 2.25 -35.38
CA ASP A 459 -22.97 3.32 -35.56
C ASP A 459 -23.04 4.29 -34.37
N PHE A 460 -22.19 4.11 -33.35
CA PHE A 460 -22.16 4.94 -32.16
C PHE A 460 -21.52 6.31 -32.46
N ASP A 461 -22.19 7.40 -32.07
CA ASP A 461 -21.62 8.77 -32.11
C ASP A 461 -21.74 9.42 -30.73
N ALA A 462 -20.59 9.63 -30.07
CA ALA A 462 -20.48 10.22 -28.74
C ALA A 462 -21.02 11.66 -28.64
N ARG A 463 -21.22 12.36 -29.76
CA ARG A 463 -21.79 13.72 -29.80
C ARG A 463 -23.31 13.71 -29.72
N SER A 464 -23.95 12.63 -30.16
CA SER A 464 -25.41 12.53 -30.27
C SER A 464 -26.03 11.51 -29.33
N GLU A 465 -25.23 10.58 -28.78
CA GLU A 465 -25.70 9.51 -27.91
C GLU A 465 -24.96 9.44 -26.57
N VAL A 466 -25.72 9.17 -25.51
CA VAL A 466 -25.21 8.79 -24.19
C VAL A 466 -25.75 7.43 -23.76
N VAL A 467 -24.86 6.60 -23.22
CA VAL A 467 -25.21 5.30 -22.67
C VAL A 467 -25.28 5.40 -21.15
N LEU A 468 -26.42 5.06 -20.54
CA LEU A 468 -26.64 5.09 -19.09
C LEU A 468 -26.84 3.68 -18.53
N LEU A 469 -26.32 3.44 -17.32
CA LEU A 469 -26.55 2.20 -16.57
C LEU A 469 -27.88 2.20 -15.81
N GLU A 470 -28.47 3.38 -15.64
CA GLU A 470 -29.71 3.58 -14.90
C GLU A 470 -30.67 4.37 -15.79
N SER A 471 -31.96 4.00 -15.78
CA SER A 471 -32.96 4.70 -16.56
C SER A 471 -33.15 6.12 -16.02
N PRO A 472 -33.16 7.15 -16.89
CA PRO A 472 -33.40 8.53 -16.48
C PRO A 472 -34.85 8.77 -15.99
N GLY A 473 -35.77 7.81 -16.18
CA GLY A 473 -37.17 7.93 -15.78
C GLY A 473 -38.03 8.80 -16.73
N PHE A 474 -37.45 9.28 -17.83
CA PHE A 474 -38.13 10.00 -18.90
C PHE A 474 -37.54 9.63 -20.26
N THR A 475 -38.31 9.84 -21.33
CA THR A 475 -37.77 9.88 -22.69
C THR A 475 -37.37 11.32 -23.00
N SER A 476 -36.19 11.51 -23.58
CA SER A 476 -35.70 12.83 -23.97
C SER A 476 -35.20 12.80 -25.39
N ASN A 477 -35.67 13.76 -26.17
CA ASN A 477 -35.03 14.23 -27.40
C ASN A 477 -34.58 15.69 -27.22
N ALA A 478 -34.35 16.12 -25.98
CA ALA A 478 -34.07 17.51 -25.69
C ALA A 478 -32.79 17.96 -26.39
N THR A 479 -32.88 19.09 -27.08
CA THR A 479 -31.75 19.76 -27.68
C THR A 479 -31.39 21.00 -26.87
N GLY A 480 -30.13 21.41 -26.98
CA GLY A 480 -29.66 22.52 -26.18
C GLY A 480 -28.18 22.76 -26.33
N SER A 481 -27.66 23.65 -25.50
CA SER A 481 -26.24 23.95 -25.41
C SER A 481 -25.77 23.85 -23.97
N ALA A 482 -24.55 23.35 -23.78
CA ALA A 482 -23.90 23.25 -22.48
C ALA A 482 -22.51 23.89 -22.59
N ARG A 483 -22.09 24.61 -21.57
CA ARG A 483 -20.77 25.26 -21.52
C ARG A 483 -20.21 25.23 -20.12
N VAL A 484 -18.92 24.92 -20.01
CA VAL A 484 -18.17 25.06 -18.76
C VAL A 484 -17.81 26.53 -18.57
N THR A 485 -18.24 27.14 -17.47
CA THR A 485 -17.97 28.56 -17.16
C THR A 485 -16.81 28.73 -16.19
N ASP A 486 -16.60 27.75 -15.31
CA ASP A 486 -15.47 27.70 -14.39
C ASP A 486 -15.03 26.25 -14.21
N TYR A 487 -13.72 26.03 -14.23
CA TYR A 487 -13.10 24.71 -14.14
C TYR A 487 -11.91 24.78 -13.20
N GLN A 488 -12.07 24.19 -12.01
CA GLN A 488 -11.07 24.03 -10.97
C GLN A 488 -10.91 22.54 -10.65
N ASP A 489 -9.83 22.17 -9.97
CA ASP A 489 -9.57 20.76 -9.63
C ASP A 489 -10.66 20.15 -8.72
N GLU A 490 -11.23 20.95 -7.81
CA GLU A 490 -12.24 20.51 -6.84
C GLU A 490 -13.67 20.98 -7.16
N GLU A 491 -13.84 21.88 -8.15
CA GLU A 491 -15.13 22.47 -8.50
C GLU A 491 -15.25 22.70 -10.01
N MET A 492 -16.42 22.39 -10.58
CA MET A 492 -16.73 22.64 -11.99
C MET A 492 -18.13 23.23 -12.10
N THR A 493 -18.25 24.40 -12.72
CA THR A 493 -19.53 25.06 -12.99
C THR A 493 -19.87 24.96 -14.47
N ILE A 494 -21.09 24.53 -14.76
CA ILE A 494 -21.61 24.33 -16.11
C ILE A 494 -22.94 25.09 -16.23
N GLU A 495 -23.07 25.88 -17.29
CA GLU A 495 -24.33 26.49 -17.70
C GLU A 495 -24.92 25.71 -18.87
N VAL A 496 -26.21 25.41 -18.78
CA VAL A 496 -26.91 24.59 -19.74
C VAL A 496 -28.25 25.22 -20.07
N THR A 497 -28.59 25.30 -21.35
CA THR A 497 -29.92 25.67 -21.84
C THR A 497 -30.47 24.49 -22.62
N CYS A 498 -31.65 23.98 -22.26
CA CYS A 498 -32.31 22.89 -22.98
C CYS A 498 -33.80 23.16 -23.20
N ASP A 499 -34.37 22.58 -24.25
CA ASP A 499 -35.77 22.73 -24.66
C ASP A 499 -36.74 21.74 -23.98
N GLY A 500 -36.21 20.83 -23.15
CA GLY A 500 -36.97 19.79 -22.44
C GLY A 500 -36.13 19.08 -21.38
N PRO A 501 -36.73 18.13 -20.64
CA PRO A 501 -35.99 17.23 -19.76
C PRO A 501 -34.93 16.49 -20.57
N GLY A 502 -33.69 16.41 -20.05
CA GLY A 502 -32.55 15.94 -20.81
C GLY A 502 -31.44 15.36 -19.94
N VAL A 503 -30.38 14.86 -20.57
CA VAL A 503 -29.21 14.31 -19.88
C VAL A 503 -27.99 15.13 -20.25
N LEU A 504 -27.42 15.83 -19.26
CA LEU A 504 -26.13 16.48 -19.39
C LEU A 504 -25.04 15.42 -19.32
N GLN A 505 -24.38 15.17 -20.44
CA GLN A 505 -23.19 14.32 -20.52
C GLN A 505 -21.96 15.16 -20.17
N ILE A 506 -21.12 14.65 -19.27
CA ILE A 506 -19.89 15.30 -18.83
C ILE A 506 -18.74 14.33 -19.03
N SER A 507 -17.80 14.69 -19.90
CA SER A 507 -16.60 13.90 -20.16
C SER A 507 -15.59 14.02 -19.01
N GLU A 508 -15.98 13.57 -17.82
CA GLU A 508 -15.20 13.52 -16.60
C GLU A 508 -15.41 12.17 -15.93
N ILE A 509 -14.35 11.61 -15.35
CA ILE A 509 -14.36 10.23 -14.88
C ILE A 509 -15.38 10.05 -13.74
N PHE A 510 -16.23 9.04 -13.87
CA PHE A 510 -17.22 8.69 -12.85
C PHE A 510 -16.50 8.20 -11.58
N TYR A 511 -16.72 8.95 -10.50
CA TYR A 511 -16.20 8.61 -9.19
C TYR A 511 -17.25 8.94 -8.12
N PRO A 512 -18.03 7.94 -7.65
CA PRO A 512 -19.17 8.18 -6.77
C PRO A 512 -18.75 8.62 -5.35
N ASN A 513 -17.51 8.37 -4.97
CA ASN A 513 -17.02 8.62 -3.60
C ASN A 513 -16.36 9.99 -3.49
N GLY A 514 -17.15 11.06 -3.39
CA GLY A 514 -16.67 12.37 -3.00
C GLY A 514 -17.10 13.52 -3.91
N TRP A 515 -17.54 13.23 -5.14
CA TRP A 515 -18.20 14.23 -5.96
C TRP A 515 -19.67 14.38 -5.56
N THR A 516 -20.10 15.62 -5.45
CA THR A 516 -21.50 16.02 -5.26
C THR A 516 -21.89 16.93 -6.42
N ALA A 517 -23.14 16.89 -6.84
CA ALA A 517 -23.66 17.76 -7.89
C ALA A 517 -24.90 18.49 -7.39
N SER A 518 -25.09 19.72 -7.87
CA SER A 518 -26.31 20.47 -7.70
C SER A 518 -26.79 21.03 -9.03
N VAL A 519 -28.10 21.04 -9.24
CA VAL A 519 -28.77 21.68 -10.39
C VAL A 519 -29.61 22.82 -9.82
N ASN A 520 -29.30 24.05 -10.19
CA ASN A 520 -29.96 25.26 -9.66
C ASN A 520 -29.96 25.33 -8.11
N GLY A 521 -28.89 24.81 -7.48
CA GLY A 521 -28.71 24.78 -6.02
C GLY A 521 -29.44 23.64 -5.29
N GLN A 522 -30.17 22.79 -6.01
CA GLN A 522 -30.78 21.56 -5.47
C GLN A 522 -29.84 20.38 -5.72
N ASP A 523 -29.71 19.48 -4.74
CA ASP A 523 -28.87 18.28 -4.88
C ASP A 523 -29.36 17.41 -6.05
N ALA A 524 -28.41 16.93 -6.86
CA ALA A 524 -28.67 16.10 -8.01
C ALA A 524 -27.79 14.85 -8.00
N ALA A 525 -28.37 13.74 -8.46
CA ALA A 525 -27.63 12.49 -8.60
C ALA A 525 -26.62 12.58 -9.75
N ILE A 526 -25.42 12.04 -9.52
CA ILE A 526 -24.41 11.85 -10.55
C ILE A 526 -24.54 10.40 -11.04
N LEU A 527 -24.89 10.23 -12.31
CA LEU A 527 -25.05 8.91 -12.92
C LEU A 527 -23.75 8.47 -13.61
N ASN A 528 -23.51 7.16 -13.66
CA ASN A 528 -22.47 6.60 -14.52
C ASN A 528 -22.98 6.56 -15.96
N SER A 529 -22.23 7.20 -16.86
CA SER A 529 -22.50 7.25 -18.29
C SER A 529 -21.30 6.80 -19.11
N ASN A 530 -21.58 6.23 -20.28
CA ASN A 530 -20.59 5.72 -21.23
C ASN A 530 -19.48 4.89 -20.55
N PHE A 531 -19.89 4.00 -19.64
CA PHE A 531 -19.03 3.16 -18.79
C PHE A 531 -18.18 3.89 -17.73
N ALA A 532 -17.49 4.96 -18.11
CA ALA A 532 -16.45 5.61 -17.31
C ALA A 532 -16.66 7.10 -17.06
N THR A 533 -17.64 7.74 -17.71
CA THR A 533 -17.91 9.17 -17.58
C THR A 533 -19.14 9.44 -16.71
N ARG A 534 -19.45 10.71 -16.44
CA ARG A 534 -20.58 11.08 -15.58
C ARG A 534 -21.67 11.82 -16.34
N ALA A 535 -22.91 11.63 -15.90
CA ALA A 535 -24.06 12.36 -16.41
C ALA A 535 -24.92 12.93 -15.28
N ILE A 536 -25.65 14.00 -15.57
CA ILE A 536 -26.60 14.64 -14.66
C ILE A 536 -27.94 14.78 -15.38
N LEU A 537 -29.02 14.42 -14.69
CA LEU A 537 -30.38 14.57 -15.22
C LEU A 537 -30.82 16.03 -15.11
N LEU A 538 -31.39 16.56 -16.19
CA LEU A 538 -32.01 17.88 -16.24
C LEU A 538 -33.53 17.69 -16.23
N PRO A 539 -34.24 18.18 -15.20
CA PRO A 539 -35.63 17.80 -14.96
C PRO A 539 -36.65 18.53 -15.85
N ALA A 540 -36.29 19.65 -16.47
CA ALA A 540 -37.22 20.49 -17.22
C ALA A 540 -36.50 21.25 -18.35
N ALA A 541 -37.28 21.94 -19.19
CA ALA A 541 -36.77 22.91 -20.13
C ALA A 541 -36.34 24.21 -19.41
N GLY A 542 -35.35 24.90 -19.98
CA GLY A 542 -34.89 26.20 -19.55
C GLY A 542 -33.39 26.25 -19.28
N ASP A 543 -33.00 27.28 -18.54
CA ASP A 543 -31.61 27.50 -18.14
C ASP A 543 -31.33 26.82 -16.79
N HIS A 544 -30.23 26.09 -16.76
CA HIS A 544 -29.75 25.33 -15.62
C HIS A 544 -28.30 25.69 -15.33
N ARG A 545 -28.03 25.94 -14.05
CA ARG A 545 -26.68 26.06 -13.51
C ARG A 545 -26.35 24.81 -12.73
N ILE A 546 -25.34 24.08 -13.20
CA ILE A 546 -24.86 22.85 -12.58
C ILE A 546 -23.53 23.14 -11.90
N VAL A 547 -23.39 22.72 -10.64
CA VAL A 547 -22.15 22.84 -9.89
C VAL A 547 -21.76 21.45 -9.38
N LEU A 548 -20.60 20.96 -9.81
CA LEU A 548 -19.97 19.77 -9.26
C LEU A 548 -18.89 20.17 -8.25
N ARG A 549 -18.89 19.54 -7.08
CA ARG A 549 -17.90 19.78 -6.02
C ARG A 549 -17.33 18.48 -5.47
N PHE A 550 -16.02 18.42 -5.33
CA PHE A 550 -15.32 17.30 -4.69
C PHE A 550 -15.13 17.58 -3.20
N ALA A 551 -15.90 16.90 -2.35
CA ALA A 551 -15.89 17.06 -0.89
C ALA A 551 -15.99 15.70 -0.15
N PRO A 552 -14.97 14.83 -0.24
CA PRO A 552 -15.02 13.48 0.32
C PRO A 552 -15.19 13.48 1.84
N THR A 553 -16.14 12.66 2.32
CA THR A 553 -16.44 12.52 3.76
C THR A 553 -15.26 11.90 4.52
N ASP A 554 -14.56 10.95 3.91
CA ASP A 554 -13.41 10.25 4.52
C ASP A 554 -12.26 11.20 4.84
N PHE A 555 -12.01 12.20 3.98
CA PHE A 555 -11.00 13.23 4.24
C PHE A 555 -11.37 14.06 5.46
N ARG A 556 -12.64 14.49 5.57
CA ARG A 556 -13.13 15.28 6.71
C ARG A 556 -13.07 14.47 8.02
N LEU A 557 -13.43 13.18 7.98
CA LEU A 557 -13.31 12.26 9.11
C LEU A 557 -11.85 12.07 9.53
N GLY A 558 -10.96 11.83 8.56
CA GLY A 558 -9.53 11.68 8.79
C GLY A 558 -8.92 12.93 9.43
N ALA A 559 -9.22 14.11 8.89
CA ALA A 559 -8.79 15.39 9.47
C ALA A 559 -9.32 15.58 10.91
N GLY A 560 -10.58 15.21 11.16
CA GLY A 560 -11.17 15.23 12.50
C GLY A 560 -10.46 14.30 13.49
N ILE A 561 -10.19 13.04 13.10
CA ILE A 561 -9.45 12.07 13.92
C ILE A 561 -8.03 12.56 14.19
N SER A 562 -7.33 13.08 13.18
CA SER A 562 -5.99 13.65 13.35
C SER A 562 -5.99 14.83 14.31
N GLY A 563 -6.97 15.74 14.18
CA GLY A 563 -7.14 16.86 15.10
C GLY A 563 -7.40 16.43 16.53
N LEU A 564 -8.31 15.47 16.74
CA LEU A 564 -8.58 14.89 18.06
C LEU A 564 -7.36 14.20 18.67
N THR A 565 -6.62 13.45 17.85
CA THR A 565 -5.39 12.76 18.28
C THR A 565 -4.34 13.78 18.71
N LEU A 566 -4.14 14.85 17.93
CA LEU A 566 -3.22 15.93 18.28
C LEU A 566 -3.62 16.62 19.58
N LEU A 567 -4.91 16.93 19.76
CA LEU A 567 -5.42 17.52 21.00
C LEU A 567 -5.22 16.58 22.20
N ALA A 568 -5.45 15.29 22.04
CA ALA A 568 -5.21 14.29 23.08
C ALA A 568 -3.71 14.20 23.46
N MET A 569 -2.82 14.25 22.46
CA MET A 569 -1.37 14.26 22.69
C MET A 569 -0.92 15.53 23.44
N LEU A 570 -1.41 16.70 23.02
CA LEU A 570 -1.14 17.98 23.69
C LEU A 570 -1.70 17.99 25.12
N GLY A 571 -2.90 17.45 25.32
CA GLY A 571 -3.51 17.31 26.64
C GLY A 571 -2.70 16.39 27.56
N ALA A 572 -2.28 15.22 27.06
CA ALA A 572 -1.42 14.30 27.80
C ALA A 572 -0.08 14.95 28.16
N TRP A 573 0.55 15.65 27.22
CA TRP A 573 1.78 16.40 27.46
C TRP A 573 1.59 17.49 28.51
N GLY A 574 0.50 18.27 28.43
CA GLY A 574 0.16 19.30 29.42
C GLY A 574 -0.02 18.70 30.82
N VAL A 575 -0.75 17.59 30.95
CA VAL A 575 -0.93 16.89 32.24
C VAL A 575 0.41 16.42 32.82
N LEU A 576 1.29 15.86 32.00
CA LEU A 576 2.62 15.42 32.43
C LEU A 576 3.50 16.61 32.84
N TRP A 577 3.47 17.71 32.10
CA TRP A 577 4.20 18.94 32.41
C TRP A 577 3.77 19.54 33.75
N PHE A 578 2.46 19.69 33.98
CA PHE A 578 1.92 20.21 35.25
C PHE A 578 2.15 19.28 36.44
N ARG A 579 2.18 17.95 36.22
CA ARG A 579 2.53 16.98 37.26
C ARG A 579 4.02 16.99 37.60
N GLY A 580 4.89 17.24 36.62
CA GLY A 580 6.33 17.42 36.84
C GLY A 580 6.63 18.62 37.73
N ARG A 581 6.00 19.76 37.45
CA ARG A 581 6.15 21.01 38.25
C ARG A 581 5.55 20.99 39.66
N ARG A 582 4.74 19.98 40.01
CA ARG A 582 4.21 19.81 41.38
C ARG A 582 5.10 18.92 42.25
N LYS A 583 6.12 18.30 41.67
CA LYS A 583 7.08 17.44 42.37
C LYS A 583 8.43 18.13 42.66
N ASP A 584 8.67 19.27 42.01
CA ASP A 584 9.67 20.27 42.42
C ASP A 584 8.97 21.35 43.26
#